data_AF-A0A4R8ZVP2-F1
#
_entry.id   AF-A0A4R8ZVP2-F1
#
_cell.length_a   1.000
_cell.length_b   1.000
_cell.length_c   1.000
_cell.angle_alpha   90.00
_cell.angle_beta   90.00
_cell.angle_gamma   90.00
#
_symmetry.space_group_name_H-M   'P 1'
#
loop_
_entity.id
_entity.type
_entity.pdbx_description
1 polymer ?
#
loop_
_entity_poly.entity_id
_entity_poly.type
_entity_poly.pdbx_seq_one_letter_code
_entity_poly.pdbx_strand_id
1 'polypeptide(L)'
;MGAVVEGTVVSVAAASHLDREGKDAGAIAALLALAHKIDDLDTIIDHILEQIENDPESKVRPPASDNVSLPTYLKYCESLGLTPGGRGELVAGKKSAPVPKDELSAFQEEHGIG
;
A
#
# COMPACT_ATOMS: atom_id res chain seq x y z
N MET A 1 -5.94 -22.55 -5.86
CA MET A 1 -5.40 -21.45 -5.05
C MET A 1 -4.02 -21.19 -5.64
N GLY A 2 -3.73 -19.96 -6.07
CA GLY A 2 -2.45 -19.69 -6.70
C GLY A 2 -1.29 -19.75 -5.71
N ALA A 3 -0.06 -19.81 -6.23
CA ALA A 3 1.13 -20.10 -5.45
C ALA A 3 1.43 -18.99 -4.42
N VAL A 4 1.11 -17.73 -4.74
CA VAL A 4 1.38 -16.59 -3.85
C VAL A 4 0.35 -16.52 -2.72
N VAL A 5 -0.93 -16.75 -3.02
CA VAL A 5 -1.97 -16.81 -1.98
C VAL A 5 -1.69 -17.97 -1.02
N GLU A 6 -1.37 -19.15 -1.54
CA GLU A 6 -1.05 -20.32 -0.70
C GLU A 6 0.15 -20.04 0.21
N GLY A 7 1.26 -19.55 -0.35
CA GLY A 7 2.45 -19.20 0.42
C GLY A 7 2.17 -18.13 1.49
N THR A 8 1.31 -17.16 1.16
CA THR A 8 0.88 -16.10 2.10
C THR A 8 0.10 -16.69 3.27
N VAL A 9 -0.87 -17.58 3.00
CA VAL A 9 -1.66 -18.24 4.05
C VAL A 9 -0.77 -19.08 4.97
N VAL A 10 0.13 -19.88 4.40
CA VAL A 10 1.09 -20.69 5.18
C VAL A 10 1.97 -19.81 6.06
N SER A 11 2.47 -18.70 5.52
CA SER A 11 3.33 -17.77 6.26
C SER A 11 2.59 -17.07 7.41
N VAL A 12 1.38 -16.58 7.15
CA VAL A 12 0.51 -15.99 8.20
C VAL A 12 0.17 -17.03 9.26
N ALA A 13 -0.08 -18.29 8.86
CA ALA A 13 -0.36 -19.39 9.77
C ALA A 13 0.83 -19.74 10.68
N ALA A 14 2.06 -19.66 10.16
CA ALA A 14 3.28 -19.92 10.91
C ALA A 14 3.69 -18.76 11.85
N ALA A 15 3.25 -17.54 11.57
CA ALA A 15 3.58 -16.36 12.37
C ALA A 15 2.74 -16.29 13.66
N SER A 16 3.23 -16.93 14.73
CA SER A 16 2.55 -17.03 16.04
C SER A 16 2.43 -15.70 16.81
N HIS A 17 3.17 -14.67 16.39
CA HIS A 17 3.18 -13.36 17.03
C HIS A 17 2.13 -12.40 16.46
N LEU A 18 1.44 -12.78 15.37
CA LEU A 18 0.41 -11.96 14.74
C LEU A 18 -0.92 -12.09 15.47
N ASP A 19 -1.54 -10.96 15.75
CA ASP A 19 -2.90 -10.88 16.27
C ASP A 19 -3.89 -10.84 15.10
N ARG A 20 -4.30 -12.03 14.65
CA ARG A 20 -5.09 -12.24 13.44
C ARG A 20 -6.52 -11.71 13.50
N GLU A 21 -7.07 -11.59 14.70
CA GLU A 21 -8.44 -11.14 14.93
C GLU A 21 -8.51 -9.70 15.41
N GLY A 22 -7.40 -9.16 15.93
CA GLY A 22 -7.30 -7.78 16.38
C GLY A 22 -6.43 -6.92 15.46
N LYS A 23 -5.33 -6.42 16.00
CA LYS A 23 -4.58 -5.30 15.41
C LYS A 23 -3.91 -5.60 14.07
N ASP A 24 -3.62 -6.86 13.75
CA ASP A 24 -2.96 -7.24 12.49
C ASP A 24 -3.94 -7.69 11.40
N ALA A 25 -5.23 -7.86 11.73
CA ALA A 25 -6.25 -8.38 10.83
C ALA A 25 -6.34 -7.59 9.50
N GLY A 26 -6.29 -6.26 9.57
CA GLY A 26 -6.35 -5.39 8.39
C GLY A 26 -5.15 -5.55 7.45
N ALA A 27 -3.94 -5.69 8.01
CA ALA A 27 -2.74 -5.92 7.22
C ALA A 27 -2.73 -7.32 6.58
N ILE A 28 -3.20 -8.34 7.31
CA ILE A 28 -3.33 -9.70 6.79
C ILE A 28 -4.33 -9.73 5.63
N ALA A 29 -5.49 -9.07 5.78
CA ALA A 29 -6.49 -8.99 4.72
C ALA A 29 -5.95 -8.29 3.46
N ALA A 30 -5.23 -7.19 3.64
CA ALA A 30 -4.64 -6.46 2.52
C ALA A 30 -3.50 -7.26 1.84
N LEU A 31 -2.70 -8.00 2.61
CA LEU A 31 -1.68 -8.91 2.07
C LEU A 31 -2.30 -10.03 1.24
N LEU A 32 -3.38 -10.65 1.73
CA LEU A 32 -4.11 -11.69 1.00
C LEU A 32 -4.76 -11.15 -0.27
N ALA A 33 -5.39 -9.97 -0.22
CA ALA A 33 -5.97 -9.34 -1.39
C ALA A 33 -4.92 -9.03 -2.47
N LEU A 34 -3.71 -8.65 -2.08
CA LEU A 34 -2.59 -8.47 -2.99
C LEU A 34 -2.13 -9.81 -3.59
N ALA A 35 -2.00 -10.84 -2.76
CA ALA A 35 -1.62 -12.18 -3.23
C ALA A 35 -2.59 -12.70 -4.30
N HIS A 36 -3.90 -12.50 -4.10
CA HIS A 36 -4.92 -12.84 -5.08
C HIS A 36 -4.73 -12.09 -6.39
N LYS A 37 -4.49 -10.77 -6.33
CA LYS A 37 -4.22 -9.98 -7.53
C LYS A 37 -3.01 -10.49 -8.30
N ILE A 38 -1.94 -10.88 -7.60
CA ILE A 38 -0.72 -11.38 -8.24
C ILE A 38 -1.01 -12.71 -8.94
N ASP A 39 -1.64 -13.66 -8.25
CA ASP A 39 -1.95 -14.97 -8.82
C ASP A 39 -2.92 -14.87 -10.02
N ASP A 40 -3.87 -13.94 -9.98
CA ASP A 40 -4.88 -13.78 -11.04
C ASP A 40 -4.41 -12.90 -12.21
N LEU A 41 -3.32 -12.13 -12.05
CA LEU A 41 -2.94 -11.07 -13.00
C LEU A 41 -2.68 -11.62 -14.40
N ASP A 42 -1.89 -12.69 -14.52
CA ASP A 42 -1.53 -13.27 -15.82
C ASP A 42 -2.79 -13.78 -16.53
N THR A 43 -3.67 -14.47 -15.79
CA THR A 43 -4.94 -14.97 -16.34
C THR A 43 -5.85 -13.83 -16.80
N ILE A 44 -5.90 -12.73 -16.05
CA ILE A 44 -6.69 -11.55 -16.42
C ILE A 44 -6.13 -10.90 -17.69
N ILE A 45 -4.80 -10.77 -17.79
CA ILE A 45 -4.15 -10.20 -18.98
C ILE A 45 -4.42 -11.07 -20.21
N ASP A 46 -4.27 -12.39 -20.08
CA ASP A 46 -4.52 -13.33 -21.17
C ASP A 46 -5.96 -13.20 -21.69
N HIS A 47 -6.96 -13.20 -20.80
CA HIS A 47 -8.36 -13.00 -21.21
C HIS A 47 -8.61 -11.64 -21.86
N ILE A 48 -7.96 -10.57 -21.39
CA ILE A 48 -8.10 -9.23 -22.00
C ILE A 48 -7.51 -9.22 -23.41
N LEU A 49 -6.35 -9.86 -23.60
CA LEU A 49 -5.70 -9.94 -24.90
C LEU A 49 -6.54 -10.78 -25.87
N GLU A 50 -7.06 -11.93 -25.43
CA GLU A 50 -8.00 -12.74 -26.23
C GLU A 50 -9.24 -11.93 -26.62
N GLN A 51 -9.79 -11.10 -25.72
CA GLN A 51 -10.95 -10.27 -26.04
C GLN A 51 -10.62 -9.21 -27.09
N ILE A 52 -9.44 -8.60 -27.03
CA ILE A 52 -8.99 -7.61 -28.03
C ILE A 52 -8.77 -8.27 -29.38
N GLU A 53 -8.23 -9.49 -29.41
CA GLU A 53 -8.02 -10.25 -30.65
C GLU A 53 -9.35 -10.62 -31.32
N ASN A 54 -10.36 -11.01 -30.53
CA ASN A 54 -11.67 -11.41 -31.02
C ASN A 54 -12.60 -10.22 -31.37
N ASP A 55 -12.36 -9.03 -30.81
CA ASP A 55 -13.09 -7.79 -31.11
C ASP A 55 -12.11 -6.62 -31.29
N PRO A 56 -11.64 -6.36 -32.53
CA PRO A 56 -10.69 -5.30 -32.82
C PRO A 56 -11.18 -3.88 -32.51
N GLU A 57 -12.50 -3.68 -32.41
CA GLU A 57 -13.10 -2.38 -32.02
C GLU A 57 -13.21 -2.24 -30.49
N SER A 58 -12.87 -3.30 -29.74
CA SER A 58 -12.89 -3.30 -28.27
C SER A 58 -12.01 -2.18 -27.72
N LYS A 59 -12.60 -1.43 -26.78
CA LYS A 59 -11.91 -0.38 -26.01
C LYS A 59 -11.28 -0.91 -24.73
N VAL A 60 -11.40 -2.20 -24.44
CA VAL A 60 -10.78 -2.82 -23.26
C VAL A 60 -9.26 -2.82 -23.44
N ARG A 61 -8.52 -2.48 -22.39
CA ARG A 61 -7.05 -2.48 -22.39
C ARG A 61 -6.56 -3.12 -21.10
N PRO A 62 -5.41 -3.82 -21.13
CA PRO A 62 -4.79 -4.32 -19.90
C PRO A 62 -4.61 -3.17 -18.90
N PRO A 63 -4.86 -3.42 -17.60
CA PRO A 63 -4.57 -2.43 -16.57
C PRO A 63 -3.08 -2.06 -16.57
N ALA A 64 -2.76 -0.81 -16.25
CA ALA A 64 -1.38 -0.36 -16.16
C ALA A 64 -0.62 -1.18 -15.11
N SER A 65 0.63 -1.57 -15.41
CA SER A 65 1.47 -2.30 -14.45
C SER A 65 1.77 -1.40 -13.25
N ASP A 66 1.32 -1.80 -12.08
CA ASP A 66 1.52 -1.02 -10.85
C ASP A 66 2.89 -1.32 -10.24
N ASN A 67 3.93 -0.74 -10.83
CA ASN A 67 5.33 -0.92 -10.43
C ASN A 67 5.66 -0.18 -9.12
N VAL A 68 4.71 0.60 -8.59
CA VAL A 68 4.86 1.51 -7.43
C VAL A 68 4.06 1.00 -6.21
N SER A 69 3.34 -0.10 -6.36
CA SER A 69 2.43 -0.66 -5.35
C SER A 69 3.13 -1.14 -4.08
N LEU A 70 4.21 -1.92 -4.15
CA LEU A 70 4.84 -2.54 -2.98
C LEU A 70 5.46 -1.54 -1.99
N PRO A 71 6.31 -0.58 -2.42
CA PRO A 71 6.86 0.44 -1.53
C PRO A 71 5.78 1.37 -0.97
N THR A 72 4.79 1.73 -1.79
CA THR A 72 3.68 2.59 -1.38
C THR A 72 2.76 1.87 -0.39
N TYR A 73 2.53 0.58 -0.60
CA TYR A 73 1.77 -0.28 0.29
C TYR A 73 2.48 -0.46 1.64
N LEU A 74 3.78 -0.75 1.64
CA LEU A 74 4.57 -0.81 2.87
C LEU A 74 4.52 0.50 3.63
N LYS A 75 4.64 1.64 2.93
CA LYS A 75 4.54 2.97 3.52
C LYS A 75 3.12 3.29 4.04
N TYR A 76 2.09 2.77 3.38
CA TYR A 76 0.71 2.85 3.83
C TYR A 76 0.49 2.01 5.09
N CYS A 77 0.98 0.77 5.12
CA CYS A 77 0.97 -0.08 6.32
C CYS A 77 1.76 0.53 7.48
N GLU A 78 2.91 1.13 7.23
CA GLU A 78 3.68 1.89 8.23
C GLU A 78 2.88 3.06 8.77
N SER A 79 2.25 3.86 7.90
CA SER A 79 1.45 5.02 8.29
C SER A 79 0.24 4.65 9.14
N LEU A 80 -0.33 3.46 8.93
CA LEU A 80 -1.41 2.89 9.74
C LEU A 80 -0.93 2.17 11.00
N GLY A 81 0.38 2.08 11.23
CA GLY A 81 0.95 1.36 12.38
C GLY A 81 0.81 -0.15 12.30
N LEU A 82 0.67 -0.69 11.10
CA LEU A 82 0.52 -2.13 10.88
C LEU A 82 1.86 -2.85 10.77
N THR A 83 2.97 -2.13 10.77
CA THR A 83 4.34 -2.69 10.79
C THR A 83 5.00 -2.47 12.15
N PRO A 84 6.02 -3.27 12.53
CA PRO A 84 6.78 -3.04 13.76
C PRO A 84 7.34 -1.61 13.88
N GLY A 85 7.82 -1.04 12.76
CA GLY A 85 8.29 0.35 12.70
C GLY A 85 7.16 1.36 12.96
N GLY A 86 6.04 1.23 12.24
CA GLY A 86 4.88 2.11 12.39
C GLY A 86 4.24 2.04 13.78
N ARG A 87 4.20 0.84 14.40
CA ARG A 87 3.74 0.68 15.79
C ARG A 87 4.57 1.47 16.78
N GLY A 88 5.90 1.42 16.62
CA GLY A 88 6.82 2.20 17.46
C GLY A 88 6.56 3.70 17.36
N GLU A 89 6.29 4.21 16.15
CA GLU A 89 6.01 5.62 15.91
C GLU A 89 4.66 6.09 16.46
N LEU A 90 3.61 5.25 16.39
CA LEU A 90 2.30 5.58 16.97
C LEU A 90 2.32 5.59 18.49
N VAL A 91 3.05 4.66 19.11
CA VAL A 91 3.19 4.59 20.58
C VAL A 91 4.08 5.72 21.11
N ALA A 92 5.13 6.08 20.38
CA ALA A 92 6.01 7.19 20.74
C ALA A 92 5.38 8.58 20.48
N GLY A 93 4.25 8.62 19.78
CA GLY A 93 3.72 9.84 19.17
C GLY A 93 4.63 10.29 18.03
N LYS A 94 4.03 10.52 16.85
CA LYS A 94 4.75 11.16 15.75
C LYS A 94 5.25 12.51 16.27
N LYS A 95 6.55 12.65 16.55
CA LYS A 95 7.14 13.95 16.90
C LYS A 95 6.73 14.90 15.79
N SER A 96 5.83 15.83 16.10
CA SER A 96 5.46 16.88 15.16
C SER A 96 6.76 17.47 14.64
N ALA A 97 6.98 17.38 13.32
CA ALA A 97 8.07 18.11 12.70
C ALA A 97 7.96 19.57 13.20
N PRO A 98 9.09 20.23 13.52
CA PRO A 98 9.05 21.61 13.97
C PRO A 98 8.23 22.40 12.96
N VAL A 99 7.24 23.15 13.46
CA VAL A 99 6.40 24.03 12.64
C VAL A 99 7.35 24.81 11.73
N PRO A 100 7.21 24.71 10.39
CA PRO A 100 8.02 25.52 9.49
C PRO A 100 7.90 26.97 9.95
N LYS A 101 9.03 27.62 10.23
CA LYS A 101 9.02 29.04 10.58
C LYS A 101 8.30 29.75 9.43
N ASP A 102 7.32 30.56 9.76
CA ASP A 102 6.62 31.35 8.75
C ASP A 102 7.58 32.42 8.22
N GLU A 103 8.30 32.06 7.16
CA GLU A 103 9.31 32.92 6.54
C GLU A 103 8.69 34.20 6.00
N LEU A 104 7.39 34.19 5.67
CA LEU A 104 6.67 35.37 5.22
C LEU A 104 6.48 36.38 6.35
N SER A 105 6.04 35.91 7.51
CA SER A 105 5.89 36.75 8.71
C SER A 105 7.24 37.32 9.17
N ALA A 106 8.31 36.51 9.14
CA ALA A 106 9.66 36.97 9.49
C ALA A 106 10.19 38.03 8.51
N PHE A 107 9.93 37.86 7.21
CA PHE A 107 10.32 38.82 6.17
C PHE A 107 9.54 40.14 6.28
N GLN A 108 8.26 40.08 6.61
CA GLN A 108 7.40 41.26 6.79
C GLN A 108 7.85 42.11 8.00
N GLU A 109 8.24 41.47 9.11
CA GLU A 109 8.81 42.16 10.27
C GLU A 109 10.18 42.78 9.96
N GLU A 110 11.05 42.07 9.22
CA GLU A 110 12.38 42.56 8.86
C GLU A 110 12.34 43.77 7.91
N HIS A 111 11.33 43.83 7.03
CA HIS A 111 11.21 44.88 6.02
C HIS A 111 10.10 45.90 6.28
N GLY A 112 9.41 45.80 7.42
CA GLY A 112 8.36 46.74 7.82
C GLY A 112 7.18 46.79 6.84
N ILE A 113 6.85 45.65 6.21
CA ILE A 113 5.71 45.55 5.30
C ILE A 113 4.55 44.96 6.10
N GLY A 114 3.80 45.85 6.77
CA GLY A 114 2.59 45.54 7.52
C GLY A 114 1.49 46.55 7.25
#